data_AF-A0A7J6PAF1-F1
#
_entry.id   AF-A0A7J6PAF1-F1
#
_cell.length_a   1.000
_cell.length_b   1.000
_cell.length_c   1.000
_cell.angle_alpha   90.00
_cell.angle_beta   90.00
_cell.angle_gamma   90.00
#
_symmetry.space_group_name_H-M   'P 1'
#
loop_
_entity.id
_entity.type
_entity.pdbx_description
1 polymer ?
#
loop_
_entity_poly.entity_id
_entity_poly.type
_entity_poly.pdbx_seq_one_letter_code
_entity_poly.pdbx_strand_id
1 'polypeptide(L)'
;MPESAPETTVINLVDTILDVLQCSMRCPLPSEGLQSLRVPSLGKLLQRAHIEHTIMKANGLVPIVEPEILTDGTHTIETSAYVTERVLSAVFKALNDQHVLLEGCLLKPNMVTAGVDCPERPTAQKIAELTVRTLARAVPPALVGVTFLSGVQSEEDASVNLSAMNQLPKERRPWALTFSYGRALQASAIKTWSGKEENTKAAQEAFLVRAKANSEAQLGKYQGSGDESAKKSLYVKNYVY
;
A
#
# COMPACT_ATOMS: atom_id res chain seq x y z
N MET A 1 -18.83 -8.92 -40.99
CA MET A 1 -18.33 -9.93 -40.02
C MET A 1 -17.26 -9.23 -39.20
N PRO A 2 -17.40 -9.15 -37.87
CA PRO A 2 -16.53 -8.35 -37.02
C PRO A 2 -15.29 -9.17 -36.65
N GLU A 3 -14.12 -8.56 -36.78
CA GLU A 3 -12.86 -9.10 -36.24
C GLU A 3 -12.76 -8.63 -34.78
N SER A 4 -12.95 -9.56 -33.86
CA SER A 4 -12.79 -9.37 -32.42
C SER A 4 -11.29 -9.19 -32.09
N ALA A 5 -10.91 -8.05 -31.55
CA ALA A 5 -9.61 -7.88 -30.91
C ALA A 5 -9.51 -8.80 -29.67
N PRO A 6 -8.33 -9.39 -29.37
CA PRO A 6 -8.20 -10.36 -28.29
C PRO A 6 -8.29 -9.66 -26.91
N GLU A 7 -9.25 -10.08 -26.09
CA GLU A 7 -9.52 -9.61 -24.72
C GLU A 7 -8.39 -9.93 -23.70
N THR A 8 -7.28 -10.53 -24.14
CA THR A 8 -6.15 -10.93 -23.29
C THR A 8 -5.14 -9.79 -23.02
N THR A 9 -5.28 -8.64 -23.68
CA THR A 9 -4.32 -7.53 -23.57
C THR A 9 -4.58 -6.62 -22.35
N VAL A 10 -5.78 -6.59 -21.78
CA VAL A 10 -6.15 -5.60 -20.74
C VAL A 10 -5.62 -5.98 -19.35
N ILE A 11 -5.56 -7.28 -19.02
CA ILE A 11 -5.07 -7.73 -17.70
C ILE A 11 -3.55 -7.63 -17.60
N ASN A 12 -2.83 -7.98 -18.66
CA ASN A 12 -1.36 -7.85 -18.70
C ASN A 12 -0.89 -6.38 -18.73
N LEU A 13 -1.74 -5.43 -19.15
CA LEU A 13 -1.37 -4.02 -19.17
C LEU A 13 -1.31 -3.42 -17.77
N VAL A 14 -2.14 -3.89 -16.84
CA VAL A 14 -2.19 -3.34 -15.46
C VAL A 14 -0.96 -3.77 -14.68
N ASP A 15 -0.59 -5.05 -14.72
CA ASP A 15 0.59 -5.56 -14.00
C ASP A 15 1.91 -5.08 -14.64
N THR A 16 1.99 -5.00 -15.99
CA THR A 16 3.22 -4.54 -16.66
C THR A 16 3.44 -3.02 -16.52
N ILE A 17 2.38 -2.20 -16.45
CA ILE A 17 2.52 -0.76 -16.21
C ILE A 17 2.80 -0.47 -14.74
N LEU A 18 2.28 -1.27 -13.80
CA LEU A 18 2.60 -1.15 -12.38
C LEU A 18 4.04 -1.56 -12.08
N ASP A 19 4.54 -2.67 -12.64
CA ASP A 19 5.92 -3.13 -12.37
C ASP A 19 7.01 -2.22 -12.95
N VAL A 20 6.72 -1.46 -14.01
CA VAL A 20 7.66 -0.49 -14.61
C VAL A 20 7.66 0.86 -13.87
N LEU A 21 6.65 1.14 -13.03
CA LEU A 21 6.44 2.45 -12.38
C LEU A 21 6.61 2.43 -10.85
N GLN A 22 6.90 1.27 -10.25
CA GLN A 22 6.98 1.09 -8.81
C GLN A 22 8.41 0.82 -8.33
N CYS A 23 8.98 1.77 -7.60
CA CYS A 23 10.19 1.53 -6.83
C CYS A 23 9.84 0.72 -5.56
N SER A 24 9.57 -0.58 -5.70
CA SER A 24 9.30 -1.46 -4.57
C SER A 24 10.60 -1.83 -3.85
N MET A 25 10.69 -1.51 -2.56
CA MET A 25 11.79 -1.86 -1.68
C MET A 25 11.27 -2.58 -0.45
N ARG A 26 11.71 -3.82 -0.25
CA ARG A 26 11.39 -4.60 0.95
C ARG A 26 12.38 -4.31 2.07
N CYS A 27 11.87 -3.86 3.21
CA CYS A 27 12.63 -3.72 4.44
C CYS A 27 12.17 -4.78 5.45
N PRO A 28 12.96 -5.85 5.68
CA PRO A 28 12.65 -6.80 6.75
C PRO A 28 12.82 -6.11 8.11
N LEU A 29 11.86 -6.30 9.00
CA LEU A 29 12.00 -5.90 10.40
C LEU A 29 12.87 -6.94 11.12
N PRO A 30 13.95 -6.53 11.81
CA PRO A 30 14.81 -7.48 12.51
C PRO A 30 14.06 -8.15 13.66
N SER A 31 14.24 -9.46 13.80
CA SER A 31 13.76 -10.25 14.95
C SER A 31 14.54 -9.97 16.24
N GLU A 32 15.75 -9.38 16.12
CA GLU A 32 16.69 -9.14 17.22
C GLU A 32 17.01 -7.65 17.35
N GLY A 33 16.22 -6.92 18.15
CA GLY A 33 16.55 -5.59 18.68
C GLY A 33 16.64 -4.43 17.65
N LEU A 34 16.21 -3.24 18.08
CA LEU A 34 16.22 -2.00 17.28
C LEU A 34 17.60 -1.58 16.73
N GLN A 35 18.69 -2.11 17.30
CA GLN A 35 20.07 -1.79 16.91
C GLN A 35 20.53 -2.49 15.61
N SER A 36 19.82 -3.52 15.14
CA SER A 36 20.19 -4.30 13.95
C SER A 36 19.46 -3.88 12.67
N LEU A 37 18.63 -2.82 12.72
CA LEU A 37 17.87 -2.31 11.57
C LEU A 37 18.82 -1.84 10.45
N ARG A 38 19.19 -2.76 9.56
CA ARG A 38 19.79 -2.44 8.27
C ARG A 38 18.67 -1.97 7.35
N VAL A 39 18.36 -0.67 7.40
CA VAL A 39 17.74 -0.01 6.24
C VAL A 39 18.59 -0.45 5.03
N PRO A 40 18.00 -0.96 3.93
CA PRO A 40 18.77 -1.33 2.73
C PRO A 40 19.80 -0.24 2.49
N SER A 41 21.09 -0.60 2.34
CA SER A 41 22.19 0.38 2.34
C SER A 41 21.76 1.62 1.57
N LEU A 42 21.72 2.79 2.21
CA LEU A 42 21.15 4.04 1.66
C LEU A 42 21.58 4.29 0.21
N GLY A 43 22.79 3.84 -0.17
CA GLY A 43 23.27 3.82 -1.55
C GLY A 43 22.43 3.05 -2.57
N LYS A 44 21.87 1.88 -2.26
CA LYS A 44 20.96 1.13 -3.15
C LYS A 44 19.62 1.86 -3.33
N LEU A 45 19.12 2.45 -2.24
CA LEU A 45 17.94 3.32 -2.20
C LEU A 45 18.13 4.53 -3.11
N LEU A 46 19.24 5.25 -2.93
CA LEU A 46 19.62 6.43 -3.71
C LEU A 46 19.84 6.12 -5.19
N GLN A 47 20.55 5.02 -5.50
CA GLN A 47 20.88 4.65 -6.88
C GLN A 47 19.63 4.29 -7.68
N ARG A 48 18.69 3.56 -7.07
CA ARG A 48 17.43 3.19 -7.74
C ARG A 48 16.51 4.39 -7.95
N ALA A 49 16.35 5.23 -6.91
CA ALA A 49 15.56 6.46 -7.01
C ALA A 49 16.09 7.43 -8.08
N HIS A 50 17.42 7.54 -8.24
CA HIS A 50 18.04 8.39 -9.26
C HIS A 50 17.75 7.90 -10.70
N ILE A 51 17.99 6.61 -10.95
CA ILE A 51 17.83 6.01 -12.29
C ILE A 51 16.36 6.12 -12.72
N GLU A 52 15.44 5.75 -11.83
CA GLU A 52 14.02 5.72 -12.14
C GLU A 52 13.44 7.13 -12.29
N HIS A 53 13.80 8.09 -11.43
CA HIS A 53 13.38 9.49 -11.61
C HIS A 53 13.85 10.08 -12.94
N THR A 54 15.09 9.81 -13.36
CA THR A 54 15.63 10.29 -14.63
C THR A 54 14.85 9.73 -15.82
N ILE A 55 14.51 8.43 -15.78
CA ILE A 55 13.72 7.76 -16.83
C ILE A 55 12.28 8.28 -16.84
N MET A 56 11.64 8.41 -15.69
CA MET A 56 10.25 8.86 -15.58
C MET A 56 10.09 10.31 -16.03
N LYS A 57 11.02 11.19 -15.63
CA LYS A 57 11.04 12.58 -16.08
C LYS A 57 11.24 12.70 -17.58
N ALA A 58 12.07 11.84 -18.19
CA ALA A 58 12.27 11.82 -19.64
C ALA A 58 11.02 11.37 -20.42
N ASN A 59 10.10 10.64 -19.78
CA ASN A 59 8.92 10.03 -20.43
C ASN A 59 7.57 10.58 -19.95
N GLY A 60 7.55 11.58 -19.06
CA GLY A 60 6.31 12.17 -18.53
C GLY A 60 5.51 11.24 -17.62
N LEU A 61 6.17 10.31 -16.93
CA LEU A 61 5.53 9.31 -16.05
C LEU A 61 5.54 9.79 -14.60
N VAL A 62 4.46 9.49 -13.86
CA VAL A 62 4.31 9.82 -12.43
C VAL A 62 4.91 8.69 -11.57
N PRO A 63 6.00 8.93 -10.82
CA PRO A 63 6.56 7.96 -9.87
C PRO A 63 5.63 7.59 -8.72
N ILE A 64 5.52 6.28 -8.46
CA ILE A 64 4.99 5.73 -7.21
C ILE A 64 6.15 5.13 -6.40
N VAL A 65 6.48 5.76 -5.27
CA VAL A 65 7.56 5.32 -4.39
C VAL A 65 7.00 4.33 -3.38
N GLU A 66 7.47 3.07 -3.40
CA GLU A 66 6.92 1.96 -2.59
C GLU A 66 7.95 1.37 -1.61
N PRO A 67 8.20 2.02 -0.45
CA PRO A 67 9.05 1.46 0.59
C PRO A 67 8.25 0.50 1.48
N GLU A 68 7.99 -0.72 1.00
CA GLU A 68 7.27 -1.77 1.75
C GLU A 68 8.10 -2.28 2.93
N ILE A 69 7.57 -2.11 4.14
CA ILE A 69 8.10 -2.74 5.36
C ILE A 69 7.29 -4.01 5.61
N LEU A 70 7.99 -5.15 5.70
CA LEU A 70 7.35 -6.45 5.87
C LEU A 70 6.77 -6.59 7.27
N THR A 71 5.57 -7.17 7.36
CA THR A 71 4.83 -7.35 8.62
C THR A 71 5.20 -8.65 9.37
N ASP A 72 6.14 -9.44 8.85
CA ASP A 72 6.58 -10.69 9.49
C ASP A 72 7.14 -10.45 10.92
N GLY A 73 6.81 -11.37 11.83
CA GLY A 73 7.32 -11.37 13.21
C GLY A 73 6.33 -10.88 14.27
N THR A 74 6.84 -10.71 15.49
CA THR A 74 6.06 -10.50 16.73
C THR A 74 6.07 -9.06 17.24
N HIS A 75 6.61 -8.13 16.44
CA HIS A 75 6.83 -6.74 16.84
C HIS A 75 5.52 -5.99 17.10
N THR A 76 5.56 -5.05 18.06
CA THR A 76 4.42 -4.18 18.37
C THR A 76 4.20 -3.13 17.28
N ILE A 77 3.00 -2.53 17.26
CA ILE A 77 2.69 -1.43 16.35
C ILE A 77 3.58 -0.20 16.57
N GLU A 78 4.03 0.07 17.80
CA GLU A 78 4.98 1.15 18.11
C GLU A 78 6.35 0.90 17.46
N THR A 79 6.80 -0.35 17.44
CA THR A 79 8.05 -0.74 16.77
C THR A 79 7.94 -0.53 15.27
N SER A 80 6.81 -0.95 14.68
CA SER A 80 6.51 -0.71 13.26
C SER A 80 6.47 0.79 12.93
N ALA A 81 5.85 1.60 13.79
CA ALA A 81 5.80 3.06 13.63
C ALA A 81 7.21 3.66 13.64
N TYR A 82 8.06 3.26 14.59
CA TYR A 82 9.44 3.73 14.69
C TYR A 82 10.24 3.42 13.42
N VAL A 83 10.18 2.17 12.92
CA VAL A 83 10.91 1.80 11.71
C VAL A 83 10.36 2.52 10.48
N THR A 84 9.04 2.62 10.36
CA THR A 84 8.39 3.35 9.26
C THR A 84 8.83 4.80 9.21
N GLU A 85 8.89 5.50 10.35
CA GLU A 85 9.36 6.89 10.43
C GLU A 85 10.80 7.03 9.93
N ARG A 86 11.69 6.11 10.31
CA ARG A 86 13.11 6.09 9.91
C ARG A 86 13.29 5.82 8.42
N VAL A 87 12.56 4.82 7.89
CA VAL A 87 12.60 4.47 6.46
C VAL A 87 12.08 5.62 5.62
N LEU A 88 10.92 6.19 5.96
CA LEU A 88 10.35 7.31 5.21
C LEU A 88 11.26 8.55 5.25
N SER A 89 11.85 8.85 6.41
CA SER A 89 12.81 9.97 6.51
C SER A 89 14.01 9.78 5.59
N ALA A 90 14.55 8.56 5.51
CA ALA A 90 15.65 8.23 4.60
C ALA A 90 15.22 8.31 3.12
N VAL A 91 14.03 7.82 2.79
CA VAL A 91 13.45 7.89 1.44
C VAL A 91 13.28 9.34 0.99
N PHE A 92 12.64 10.21 1.80
CA PHE A 92 12.42 11.60 1.40
C PHE A 92 13.71 12.41 1.35
N LYS A 93 14.71 12.10 2.19
CA LYS A 93 16.07 12.65 2.03
C LYS A 93 16.68 12.24 0.69
N ALA A 94 16.56 10.96 0.32
CA ALA A 94 17.06 10.47 -0.96
C ALA A 94 16.36 11.12 -2.16
N LEU A 95 15.03 11.26 -2.12
CA LEU A 95 14.27 11.95 -3.16
C LEU A 95 14.71 13.42 -3.30
N ASN A 96 14.95 14.10 -2.18
CA ASN A 96 15.41 15.49 -2.19
C ASN A 96 16.83 15.61 -2.79
N ASP A 97 17.75 14.71 -2.41
CA ASP A 97 19.11 14.67 -2.96
C ASP A 97 19.15 14.44 -4.47
N GLN A 98 18.14 13.74 -5.00
CA GLN A 98 17.99 13.47 -6.44
C GLN A 98 17.12 14.51 -7.16
N HIS A 99 16.79 15.62 -6.50
CA HIS A 99 15.98 16.71 -7.04
C HIS A 99 14.64 16.24 -7.62
N VAL A 100 14.01 15.27 -6.93
CA VAL A 100 12.70 14.75 -7.32
C VAL A 100 11.61 15.79 -7.01
N LEU A 101 10.74 16.03 -7.99
CA LEU A 101 9.57 16.89 -7.86
C LEU A 101 8.44 16.16 -7.12
N LEU A 102 8.25 16.44 -5.83
CA LEU A 102 7.28 15.71 -4.99
C LEU A 102 5.83 15.93 -5.41
N GLU A 103 5.52 17.08 -6.00
CA GLU A 103 4.21 17.43 -6.56
C GLU A 103 3.81 16.50 -7.73
N GLY A 104 4.81 15.87 -8.37
CA GLY A 104 4.64 14.86 -9.42
C GLY A 104 4.83 13.43 -8.93
N CYS A 105 4.79 13.17 -7.61
CA CYS A 105 5.02 11.86 -7.02
C CYS A 105 3.84 11.37 -6.18
N LEU A 106 3.71 10.05 -6.09
CA LEU A 106 2.87 9.36 -5.11
C LEU A 106 3.73 8.50 -4.19
N LEU A 107 3.27 8.32 -2.95
CA LEU A 107 3.86 7.38 -2.00
C LEU A 107 2.92 6.18 -1.82
N LYS A 108 3.44 4.96 -1.93
CA LYS A 108 2.72 3.72 -1.62
C LYS A 108 3.39 2.99 -0.44
N PRO A 109 3.13 3.41 0.80
CA PRO A 109 3.68 2.74 1.98
C PRO A 109 2.71 1.64 2.45
N ASN A 110 3.20 0.76 3.31
CA ASN A 110 2.33 -0.03 4.19
C ASN A 110 1.68 0.84 5.26
N MET A 111 0.52 0.42 5.76
CA MET A 111 -0.02 0.97 7.00
C MET A 111 0.87 0.54 8.18
N VAL A 112 0.86 1.33 9.25
CA VAL A 112 1.57 0.98 10.49
C VAL A 112 0.72 0.00 11.27
N THR A 113 1.09 -1.28 11.20
CA THR A 113 0.43 -2.38 11.92
C THR A 113 1.42 -3.12 12.82
N ALA A 114 0.89 -3.91 13.78
CA ALA A 114 1.72 -4.88 14.49
C ALA A 114 2.11 -6.04 13.57
N GLY A 115 3.13 -6.79 13.98
CA GLY A 115 3.58 -7.97 13.24
C GLY A 115 2.51 -9.06 13.18
N VAL A 116 2.57 -9.91 12.15
CA VAL A 116 1.60 -10.99 11.93
C VAL A 116 1.54 -12.00 13.07
N ASP A 117 2.61 -12.16 13.85
CA ASP A 117 2.65 -13.07 15.00
C ASP A 117 2.56 -12.31 16.34
N CYS A 118 2.27 -11.00 16.31
CA CYS A 118 2.10 -10.21 17.54
C CYS A 118 0.81 -10.65 18.26
N PRO A 119 0.86 -10.98 19.56
CA PRO A 119 -0.30 -11.43 20.32
C PRO A 119 -1.35 -10.31 20.50
N GLU A 120 -0.91 -9.06 20.53
CA GLU A 120 -1.78 -7.90 20.66
C GLU A 120 -2.12 -7.33 19.27
N ARG A 121 -3.39 -7.43 18.87
CA ARG A 121 -3.86 -6.87 17.60
C ARG A 121 -4.33 -5.43 17.80
N PRO A 122 -3.76 -4.45 17.08
CA PRO A 122 -4.17 -3.07 17.20
C PRO A 122 -5.56 -2.87 16.59
N THR A 123 -6.34 -1.95 17.17
CA THR A 123 -7.61 -1.51 16.60
C THR A 123 -7.38 -0.65 15.35
N ALA A 124 -8.39 -0.54 14.48
CA ALA A 124 -8.33 0.32 13.31
C ALA A 124 -8.02 1.79 13.66
N GLN A 125 -8.57 2.27 14.79
CA GLN A 125 -8.28 3.61 15.30
C GLN A 125 -6.80 3.78 15.67
N LYS A 126 -6.21 2.80 16.36
CA LYS A 126 -4.79 2.83 16.73
C LYS A 126 -3.88 2.75 15.50
N ILE A 127 -4.23 1.92 14.51
CA ILE A 127 -3.56 1.86 13.20
C ILE A 127 -3.61 3.22 12.52
N ALA A 128 -4.78 3.85 12.49
CA ALA A 128 -4.98 5.14 11.85
C ALA A 128 -4.14 6.24 12.49
N GLU A 129 -4.19 6.35 13.81
CA GLU A 129 -3.43 7.36 14.57
C GLU A 129 -1.93 7.20 14.38
N LEU A 130 -1.40 5.98 14.51
CA LEU A 130 0.04 5.75 14.37
C LEU A 130 0.50 5.90 12.92
N THR A 131 -0.31 5.49 11.94
CA THR A 131 0.02 5.67 10.51
C THR A 131 0.07 7.15 10.15
N VAL A 132 -0.99 7.91 10.43
CA VAL A 132 -1.06 9.34 10.09
C VAL A 132 0.01 10.13 10.85
N ARG A 133 0.24 9.84 12.14
CA ARG A 133 1.32 10.48 12.90
C ARG A 133 2.69 10.22 12.29
N THR A 134 2.95 8.99 11.85
CA THR A 134 4.23 8.62 11.25
C THR A 134 4.45 9.33 9.92
N LEU A 135 3.41 9.40 9.08
CA LEU A 135 3.44 10.18 7.84
C LEU A 135 3.68 11.68 8.14
N ALA A 136 2.95 12.25 9.09
CA ALA A 136 3.08 13.66 9.50
C ALA A 136 4.49 14.05 9.95
N ARG A 137 5.29 13.10 10.45
CA ARG A 137 6.66 13.33 10.91
C ARG A 137 7.72 13.19 9.82
N ALA A 138 7.43 12.47 8.74
CA ALA A 138 8.45 12.08 7.76
C ALA A 138 8.14 12.53 6.32
N VAL A 139 6.88 12.76 5.98
CA VAL A 139 6.43 13.09 4.62
C VAL A 139 6.28 14.61 4.50
N PRO A 140 6.85 15.27 3.48
CA PRO A 140 6.60 16.68 3.20
C PRO A 140 5.18 16.94 2.65
N PRO A 141 4.52 18.05 3.02
CA PRO A 141 3.16 18.39 2.55
C PRO A 141 3.08 18.67 1.04
N ALA A 142 4.22 18.82 0.35
CA ALA A 142 4.27 19.00 -1.10
C ALA A 142 3.89 17.75 -1.91
N LEU A 143 3.98 16.55 -1.32
CA LEU A 143 3.48 15.33 -1.96
C LEU A 143 1.96 15.46 -2.21
N VAL A 144 1.44 14.90 -3.30
CA VAL A 144 0.00 15.03 -3.60
C VAL A 144 -0.86 13.95 -2.95
N GLY A 145 -0.33 12.75 -2.74
CA GLY A 145 -1.12 11.64 -2.23
C GLY A 145 -0.31 10.45 -1.74
N VAL A 146 -0.92 9.74 -0.80
CA VAL A 146 -0.47 8.47 -0.24
C VAL A 146 -1.48 7.39 -0.64
N THR A 147 -1.04 6.42 -1.43
CA THR A 147 -1.84 5.32 -1.96
C THR A 147 -1.43 4.03 -1.25
N PHE A 148 -2.05 3.69 -0.11
CA PHE A 148 -1.57 2.57 0.71
C PHE A 148 -1.62 1.24 -0.02
N LEU A 149 -0.60 0.41 0.21
CA LEU A 149 -0.65 -1.02 -0.12
C LEU A 149 -1.44 -1.76 0.96
N SER A 150 -2.18 -2.79 0.58
CA SER A 150 -2.95 -3.59 1.54
C SER A 150 -2.06 -4.53 2.36
N GLY A 151 -0.91 -4.91 1.80
CA GLY A 151 -0.04 -5.93 2.36
C GLY A 151 -0.83 -7.22 2.53
N VAL A 152 -0.82 -7.74 3.76
CA VAL A 152 -1.41 -9.04 4.15
C VAL A 152 -2.77 -8.91 4.82
N GLN A 153 -3.30 -7.68 4.90
CA GLN A 153 -4.61 -7.40 5.50
C GLN A 153 -5.74 -8.10 4.74
N SER A 154 -6.82 -8.41 5.45
CA SER A 154 -8.06 -8.84 4.82
C SER A 154 -8.68 -7.71 3.98
N GLU A 155 -9.59 -8.05 3.07
CA GLU A 155 -10.28 -7.04 2.25
C GLU A 155 -11.07 -6.04 3.12
N GLU A 156 -11.67 -6.55 4.21
CA GLU A 156 -12.43 -5.75 5.16
C GLU A 156 -11.52 -4.86 6.01
N ASP A 157 -10.45 -5.41 6.60
CA ASP A 157 -9.55 -4.65 7.47
C ASP A 157 -8.87 -3.51 6.70
N ALA A 158 -8.45 -3.76 5.45
CA ALA A 158 -7.84 -2.74 4.61
C ALA A 158 -8.80 -1.56 4.34
N SER A 159 -10.10 -1.84 4.20
CA SER A 159 -11.14 -0.82 4.01
C SER A 159 -11.42 -0.06 5.30
N VAL A 160 -11.57 -0.76 6.43
CA VAL A 160 -11.84 -0.16 7.75
C VAL A 160 -10.67 0.70 8.22
N ASN A 161 -9.44 0.24 8.07
CA ASN A 161 -8.24 0.99 8.46
C ASN A 161 -8.07 2.26 7.62
N LEU A 162 -8.30 2.19 6.31
CA LEU A 162 -8.28 3.37 5.44
C LEU A 162 -9.37 4.38 5.81
N SER A 163 -10.57 3.91 6.15
CA SER A 163 -11.68 4.76 6.59
C SER A 163 -11.34 5.48 7.89
N ALA A 164 -10.81 4.75 8.89
CA ALA A 164 -10.39 5.33 10.16
C ALA A 164 -9.32 6.41 9.98
N MET A 165 -8.35 6.23 9.07
CA MET A 165 -7.38 7.28 8.73
C MET A 165 -8.03 8.52 8.14
N ASN A 166 -9.02 8.36 7.26
CA ASN A 166 -9.73 9.47 6.64
C ASN A 166 -10.75 10.14 7.57
N GLN A 167 -11.07 9.55 8.73
CA GLN A 167 -11.88 10.19 9.76
C GLN A 167 -11.04 11.11 10.67
N LEU A 168 -9.71 11.02 10.64
CA LEU A 168 -8.84 11.92 11.40
C LEU A 168 -8.88 13.36 10.85
N PRO A 169 -8.62 14.38 11.68
CA PRO A 169 -8.62 15.79 11.28
C PRO A 169 -7.68 16.06 10.10
N LYS A 170 -8.14 16.86 9.13
CA LYS A 170 -7.44 17.11 7.86
C LYS A 170 -6.08 17.78 8.07
N GLU A 171 -5.94 18.59 9.12
CA GLU A 171 -4.70 19.29 9.48
C GLU A 171 -3.56 18.31 9.81
N ARG A 172 -3.89 17.08 10.23
CA ARG A 172 -2.91 16.03 10.49
C ARG A 172 -2.52 15.23 9.24
N ARG A 173 -3.23 15.44 8.13
CA ARG A 173 -3.10 14.69 6.87
C ARG A 173 -3.21 15.65 5.68
N PRO A 174 -2.18 16.46 5.40
CA PRO A 174 -2.20 17.40 4.27
C PRO A 174 -2.28 16.71 2.90
N TRP A 175 -2.03 15.39 2.84
CA TRP A 175 -2.12 14.55 1.65
C TRP A 175 -3.49 13.91 1.47
N ALA A 176 -3.85 13.59 0.22
CA ALA A 176 -4.90 12.61 -0.02
C ALA A 176 -4.44 11.23 0.49
N LEU A 177 -5.29 10.56 1.28
CA LEU A 177 -5.05 9.18 1.73
C LEU A 177 -6.03 8.26 0.99
N THR A 178 -5.50 7.39 0.14
CA THR A 178 -6.28 6.46 -0.69
C THR A 178 -5.59 5.10 -0.77
N PHE A 179 -6.06 4.21 -1.64
CA PHE A 179 -5.60 2.83 -1.78
C PHE A 179 -4.89 2.56 -3.12
N SER A 180 -3.92 1.64 -3.09
CA SER A 180 -3.35 0.93 -4.22
C SER A 180 -3.30 -0.55 -3.85
N TYR A 181 -4.46 -1.22 -3.98
CA TYR A 181 -4.68 -2.57 -3.46
C TYR A 181 -4.69 -3.60 -4.59
N GLY A 182 -3.88 -4.65 -4.42
CA GLY A 182 -4.00 -5.90 -5.17
C GLY A 182 -4.93 -6.87 -4.44
N ARG A 183 -4.37 -7.68 -3.54
CA ARG A 183 -5.10 -8.71 -2.78
C ARG A 183 -6.39 -8.21 -2.11
N ALA A 184 -6.36 -7.07 -1.42
CA ALA A 184 -7.54 -6.56 -0.71
C ALA A 184 -8.68 -6.06 -1.63
N LEU A 185 -8.45 -6.01 -2.93
CA LEU A 185 -9.46 -5.64 -3.94
C LEU A 185 -9.91 -6.85 -4.77
N GLN A 186 -9.02 -7.84 -4.95
CA GLN A 186 -9.21 -8.94 -5.90
C GLN A 186 -9.55 -10.28 -5.26
N ALA A 187 -9.27 -10.50 -3.96
CA ALA A 187 -9.34 -11.83 -3.36
C ALA A 187 -10.74 -12.49 -3.47
N SER A 188 -11.81 -11.76 -3.15
CA SER A 188 -13.18 -12.27 -3.31
C SER A 188 -13.57 -12.44 -4.77
N ALA A 189 -13.15 -11.54 -5.64
CA ALA A 189 -13.44 -11.63 -7.08
C ALA A 189 -12.79 -12.87 -7.71
N ILE A 190 -11.50 -13.10 -7.45
CA ILE A 190 -10.75 -14.27 -7.95
C ILE A 190 -11.37 -15.56 -7.43
N LYS A 191 -11.72 -15.60 -6.13
CA LYS A 191 -12.35 -16.76 -5.52
C LYS A 191 -13.71 -17.07 -6.16
N THR A 192 -14.56 -16.05 -6.35
CA THR A 192 -15.87 -16.20 -6.98
C THR A 192 -15.74 -16.63 -8.44
N TRP A 193 -14.78 -16.06 -9.17
CA TRP A 193 -14.54 -16.42 -10.56
C TRP A 193 -14.15 -17.89 -10.72
N SER A 194 -13.20 -18.37 -9.90
CA SER A 194 -12.70 -19.76 -9.94
C SER A 194 -12.22 -20.20 -11.34
N GLY A 195 -11.83 -19.25 -12.21
CA GLY A 195 -11.38 -19.54 -13.59
C GLY A 195 -12.48 -19.98 -14.55
N LYS A 196 -13.75 -19.77 -14.19
CA LYS A 196 -14.92 -20.23 -14.95
C LYS A 196 -15.64 -19.06 -15.61
N GLU A 197 -15.82 -19.10 -16.93
CA GLU A 197 -16.46 -18.02 -17.69
C GLU A 197 -17.89 -17.74 -17.20
N GLU A 198 -18.63 -18.77 -16.80
CA GLU A 198 -19.98 -18.64 -16.26
C GLU A 198 -20.05 -17.78 -14.99
N ASN A 199 -18.95 -17.65 -14.25
CA ASN A 199 -18.87 -16.88 -13.00
C ASN A 199 -18.42 -15.43 -13.21
N THR A 200 -18.14 -15.01 -14.45
CA THR A 200 -17.55 -13.68 -14.75
C THR A 200 -18.37 -12.53 -14.15
N LYS A 201 -19.70 -12.56 -14.32
CA LYS A 201 -20.58 -11.52 -13.76
C LYS A 201 -20.56 -11.48 -12.24
N ALA A 202 -20.65 -12.64 -11.59
CA ALA A 202 -20.59 -12.74 -10.13
C ALA A 202 -19.25 -12.23 -9.57
N ALA A 203 -18.14 -12.50 -10.27
CA ALA A 203 -16.82 -11.99 -9.90
C ALA A 203 -16.71 -10.46 -10.07
N GLN A 204 -17.26 -9.91 -11.16
CA GLN A 204 -17.33 -8.45 -11.37
C GLN A 204 -18.15 -7.76 -10.28
N GLU A 205 -19.28 -8.34 -9.88
CA GLU A 205 -20.10 -7.82 -8.78
C GLU A 205 -19.33 -7.85 -7.45
N ALA A 206 -18.63 -8.95 -7.15
CA ALA A 206 -17.79 -9.05 -5.95
C ALA A 206 -16.66 -8.01 -5.94
N PHE A 207 -16.01 -7.78 -7.09
CA PHE A 207 -15.00 -6.74 -7.24
C PHE A 207 -15.58 -5.33 -7.02
N LEU A 208 -16.74 -5.03 -7.61
CA LEU A 208 -17.41 -3.73 -7.46
C LEU A 208 -17.80 -3.44 -6.01
N VAL A 209 -18.22 -4.45 -5.25
CA VAL A 209 -18.48 -4.31 -3.80
C VAL A 209 -17.23 -3.82 -3.08
N ARG A 210 -16.06 -4.41 -3.35
CA ARG A 210 -14.79 -3.99 -2.73
C ARG A 210 -14.28 -2.64 -3.25
N ALA A 211 -14.45 -2.35 -4.53
CA ALA A 211 -14.12 -1.04 -5.10
C ALA A 211 -14.95 0.08 -4.45
N LYS A 212 -16.26 -0.15 -4.26
CA LYS A 212 -17.15 0.79 -3.59
C LYS A 212 -16.79 0.97 -2.11
N ALA A 213 -16.52 -0.12 -1.38
CA ALA A 213 -16.09 -0.06 0.01
C ALA A 213 -14.82 0.80 0.18
N ASN A 214 -13.81 0.59 -0.66
CA ASN A 214 -12.57 1.36 -0.62
C ASN A 214 -12.75 2.81 -1.06
N SER A 215 -13.65 3.07 -2.02
CA SER A 215 -14.04 4.44 -2.40
C SER A 215 -14.71 5.18 -1.24
N GLU A 216 -15.59 4.52 -0.48
CA GLU A 216 -16.21 5.10 0.71
C GLU A 216 -15.20 5.28 1.86
N ALA A 217 -14.24 4.37 1.99
CA ALA A 217 -13.15 4.45 2.97
C ALA A 217 -12.22 5.64 2.70
N GLN A 218 -11.94 5.95 1.43
CA GLN A 218 -11.19 7.15 1.05
C GLN A 218 -11.88 8.44 1.52
N LEU A 219 -13.22 8.43 1.59
CA LEU A 219 -14.02 9.55 2.11
C LEU A 219 -14.21 9.52 3.63
N GLY A 220 -13.70 8.50 4.32
CA GLY A 220 -13.91 8.28 5.76
C GLY A 220 -15.33 7.87 6.13
N LYS A 221 -16.11 7.36 5.17
CA LYS A 221 -17.54 7.04 5.32
C LYS A 221 -17.84 5.55 5.47
N TYR A 222 -16.86 4.70 5.23
CA TYR A 222 -17.03 3.25 5.35
C TYR A 222 -17.07 2.82 6.82
N GLN A 223 -18.12 2.08 7.20
CA GLN A 223 -18.36 1.62 8.58
C GLN A 223 -18.21 0.10 8.75
N GLY A 224 -17.81 -0.59 7.69
CA GLY A 224 -17.77 -2.05 7.64
C GLY A 224 -19.05 -2.64 7.05
N SER A 225 -18.91 -3.81 6.43
CA SER A 225 -19.98 -4.52 5.70
C SER A 225 -20.61 -5.66 6.52
N GLY A 226 -20.06 -5.98 7.69
CA GLY A 226 -20.50 -7.13 8.51
C GLY A 226 -20.22 -8.50 7.88
N ASP A 227 -19.60 -8.53 6.69
CA ASP A 227 -19.29 -9.75 5.96
C ASP A 227 -18.06 -10.44 6.55
N GLU A 228 -18.29 -11.52 7.29
CA GLU A 228 -17.24 -12.34 7.90
C GLU A 228 -16.32 -13.01 6.86
N SER A 229 -16.77 -13.16 5.61
CA SER A 229 -15.95 -13.76 4.56
C SER A 229 -14.81 -12.84 4.09
N ALA A 230 -15.06 -11.52 4.11
CA ALA A 230 -14.10 -10.47 3.75
C ALA A 230 -13.06 -10.19 4.85
N LYS A 231 -13.25 -10.72 6.06
CA LYS A 231 -12.31 -10.59 7.20
C LYS A 231 -11.20 -11.63 7.21
N LYS A 232 -11.21 -12.60 6.29
CA LYS A 232 -10.17 -13.64 6.24
C LYS A 232 -8.82 -13.03 5.90
N SER A 233 -7.81 -13.34 6.72
CA SER A 233 -6.43 -12.91 6.48
C SER A 233 -5.94 -13.38 5.11
N LEU A 234 -5.27 -12.48 4.39
CA LEU A 234 -4.67 -12.75 3.07
C LEU A 234 -3.16 -13.06 3.19
N TYR A 235 -2.68 -13.30 4.41
CA TYR A 235 -1.29 -13.61 4.69
C TYR A 235 -0.87 -14.97 4.13
N VAL A 236 0.29 -14.99 3.47
CA VAL A 236 0.98 -16.21 3.04
C VAL A 236 2.42 -16.08 3.54
N LYS A 237 2.83 -17.02 4.40
CA LYS A 237 4.18 -17.02 4.98
C LYS A 237 5.23 -17.18 3.88
N ASN A 238 6.28 -16.36 3.92
CA ASN A 238 7.38 -16.35 2.93
C ASN A 238 6.93 -16.08 1.49
N TYR A 239 5.89 -15.25 1.29
CA TYR A 239 5.42 -14.90 -0.06
C TYR A 239 6.49 -14.15 -0.88
N VAL A 240 6.78 -14.67 -2.07
CA VAL A 240 7.66 -14.06 -3.07
C VAL A 240 6.76 -13.54 -4.20
N TYR A 241 6.91 -12.26 -4.56
CA TYR A 241 6.23 -11.68 -5.73
C TYR A 241 6.81 -12.28 -7.00
#